data_AF-A0A7X7RR73-F1
#
_entry.id   AF-A0A7X7RR73-F1
#
_cell.length_a   1.000
_cell.length_b   1.000
_cell.length_c   1.000
_cell.angle_alpha   90.00
_cell.angle_beta   90.00
_cell.angle_gamma   90.00
#
_symmetry.space_group_name_H-M   'P 1'
#
loop_
_entity.id
_entity.type
_entity.pdbx_description
1 polymer ?
#
loop_
_entity_poly.entity_id
_entity_poly.type
_entity_poly.pdbx_seq_one_letter_code
_entity_poly.pdbx_strand_id
1 'polypeptide(L)'
;MEELMGSMVAEFGVSEGIVVAMGLVCGLIVIASIFALFVSIYLGISYMKYNRRQNSCGMTGEEIARNILDHHGLSHIKVSKTGSIMFGNSYSHYFKKVRLRRLTWKKTSVTSLAMAAQKSSLALLDQEGDPDMTKRVKLTPVIYFGPLAFVPMVIIGLLLDLYFFHSDGKFTLILSILGLLFYVLSFVMSILVLNTEVKAQKRALELMKADQLATDEELKMCQKLFKLYNIEYINDMIIALLELIYRVLQIISYAQSSSSSSSK
;
A
#
# COMPACT_ATOMS: atom_id res chain seq x y z
N MET A 1 -10.27 -34.69 -6.52
CA MET A 1 -10.65 -33.26 -6.43
C MET A 1 -12.16 -33.13 -6.52
N GLU A 2 -12.83 -33.78 -7.47
CA GLU A 2 -14.30 -33.90 -7.51
C GLU A 2 -14.90 -34.57 -6.27
N GLU A 3 -14.38 -35.72 -5.80
CA GLU A 3 -14.89 -36.39 -4.58
C GLU A 3 -14.75 -35.53 -3.32
N LEU A 4 -13.67 -34.75 -3.23
CA LEU A 4 -13.35 -33.89 -2.08
C LEU A 4 -14.17 -32.59 -2.10
N MET A 5 -14.51 -32.10 -3.30
CA MET A 5 -15.50 -31.03 -3.49
C MET A 5 -16.92 -31.54 -3.18
N GLY A 6 -17.27 -32.75 -3.64
CA GLY A 6 -18.58 -33.35 -3.44
C GLY A 6 -18.91 -33.58 -1.95
N SER A 7 -17.92 -33.98 -1.14
CA SER A 7 -18.12 -34.11 0.31
C SER A 7 -18.33 -32.76 1.01
N MET A 8 -17.55 -31.72 0.67
CA MET A 8 -17.74 -30.37 1.24
C MET A 8 -19.10 -29.76 0.88
N VAL A 9 -19.60 -30.03 -0.32
CA VAL A 9 -20.91 -29.53 -0.79
C VAL A 9 -22.05 -30.21 -0.04
N ALA A 10 -21.99 -31.53 0.10
CA ALA A 10 -23.03 -32.32 0.76
C ALA A 10 -23.12 -32.08 2.28
N GLU A 11 -22.01 -31.73 2.92
CA GLU A 11 -21.92 -31.59 4.38
C GLU A 11 -22.25 -30.17 4.88
N PHE A 12 -21.99 -29.13 4.09
CA PHE A 12 -22.12 -27.72 4.52
C PHE A 12 -23.23 -26.91 3.83
N GLY A 13 -23.92 -27.46 2.83
CA GLY A 13 -25.02 -26.77 2.13
C GLY A 13 -24.58 -25.53 1.33
N VAL A 14 -23.30 -25.46 0.96
CA VAL A 14 -22.72 -24.36 0.17
C VAL A 14 -22.88 -24.66 -1.32
N SER A 15 -23.25 -23.65 -2.11
CA SER A 15 -23.34 -23.78 -3.57
C SER A 15 -22.00 -24.18 -4.20
N GLU A 16 -21.97 -25.24 -5.02
CA GLU A 16 -20.80 -25.67 -5.82
C GLU A 16 -20.13 -24.51 -6.54
N GLY A 17 -20.94 -23.61 -7.12
CA GLY A 17 -20.44 -22.42 -7.80
C GLY A 17 -19.59 -21.49 -6.93
N ILE A 18 -19.90 -21.36 -5.63
CA ILE A 18 -19.12 -20.54 -4.69
C ILE A 18 -17.79 -21.21 -4.39
N VAL A 19 -17.79 -22.52 -4.16
CA VAL A 19 -16.55 -23.29 -3.90
C VAL A 19 -15.60 -23.19 -5.10
N VAL A 20 -16.11 -23.39 -6.31
CA VAL A 20 -15.33 -23.23 -7.55
C VAL A 20 -14.80 -21.79 -7.69
N ALA A 21 -15.65 -20.77 -7.48
CA ALA A 21 -15.24 -19.37 -7.54
C ALA A 21 -14.13 -19.04 -6.53
N MET A 22 -14.24 -19.53 -5.29
CA MET A 22 -13.21 -19.37 -4.26
C MET A 22 -11.89 -20.03 -4.67
N GLY A 23 -11.94 -21.23 -5.26
CA GLY A 23 -10.76 -21.91 -5.79
C GLY A 23 -10.08 -21.12 -6.91
N LEU A 24 -10.85 -20.58 -7.86
CA LEU A 24 -10.33 -19.75 -8.95
C LEU A 24 -9.68 -18.46 -8.43
N VAL A 25 -10.36 -17.74 -7.53
CA VAL A 25 -9.81 -16.51 -6.94
C VAL A 25 -8.54 -16.79 -6.15
N CYS A 26 -8.49 -17.90 -5.41
CA CYS A 26 -7.28 -18.34 -4.70
C CYS A 26 -6.11 -18.57 -5.68
N GLY A 27 -6.36 -19.26 -6.81
CA GLY A 27 -5.36 -19.45 -7.85
C GLY A 27 -4.84 -18.12 -8.42
N LEU A 28 -5.73 -17.14 -8.67
CA LEU A 28 -5.35 -15.81 -9.13
C LEU A 28 -4.51 -15.04 -8.11
N ILE A 29 -4.84 -15.14 -6.81
CA ILE A 29 -4.06 -14.52 -5.72
C ILE A 29 -2.64 -15.10 -5.72
N VAL A 30 -2.49 -16.43 -5.84
CA VAL A 30 -1.18 -17.09 -5.88
C VAL A 30 -0.35 -16.59 -7.07
N ILE A 31 -0.95 -16.52 -8.26
CA ILE A 31 -0.27 -16.02 -9.47
C ILE A 31 0.16 -14.56 -9.30
N ALA A 32 -0.75 -13.69 -8.84
CA ALA A 32 -0.46 -12.28 -8.59
C ALA A 32 0.61 -12.08 -7.52
N SER A 33 0.63 -12.93 -6.48
CA SER A 33 1.64 -12.90 -5.42
C SER A 33 3.02 -13.32 -5.90
N ILE A 34 3.10 -14.33 -6.78
CA ILE A 34 4.37 -14.72 -7.43
C ILE A 34 4.90 -13.58 -8.28
N PHE A 35 4.04 -12.92 -9.07
CA PHE A 35 4.42 -11.74 -9.84
C PHE A 35 4.89 -10.59 -8.92
N ALA A 36 4.19 -10.35 -7.80
CA ALA A 36 4.60 -9.37 -6.77
C ALA A 36 6.03 -9.62 -6.32
N LEU A 37 6.34 -10.88 -5.97
CA LEU A 37 7.65 -11.29 -5.50
C LEU A 37 8.74 -10.97 -6.52
N PHE A 38 8.52 -11.28 -7.80
CA PHE A 38 9.46 -10.93 -8.87
C PHE A 38 9.66 -9.41 -8.99
N VAL A 39 8.58 -8.62 -8.93
CA VAL A 39 8.65 -7.17 -8.98
C VAL A 39 9.43 -6.61 -7.80
N SER A 40 9.14 -7.06 -6.58
CA SER A 40 9.83 -6.61 -5.36
C SER A 40 11.31 -6.97 -5.37
N ILE A 41 11.67 -8.16 -5.85
CA ILE A 41 13.09 -8.56 -6.03
C ILE A 41 13.78 -7.63 -7.03
N TYR A 42 13.16 -7.40 -8.19
CA TYR A 42 13.73 -6.55 -9.24
C TYR A 42 13.86 -5.07 -8.80
N LEU A 43 12.87 -4.57 -8.07
CA LEU A 43 12.91 -3.24 -7.45
C LEU A 43 14.05 -3.17 -6.43
N GLY A 44 14.20 -4.17 -5.57
CA GLY A 44 15.31 -4.24 -4.60
C GLY A 44 16.69 -4.21 -5.27
N ILE A 45 16.87 -4.99 -6.34
CA ILE A 45 18.11 -5.00 -7.14
C ILE A 45 18.36 -3.62 -7.77
N SER A 46 17.34 -3.03 -8.40
CA SER A 46 17.43 -1.72 -9.06
C SER A 46 17.73 -0.60 -8.07
N TYR A 47 17.05 -0.62 -6.92
CA TYR A 47 17.28 0.29 -5.81
C TYR A 47 18.72 0.22 -5.33
N MET A 48 19.26 -0.99 -5.10
CA MET A 48 20.64 -1.18 -4.64
C MET A 48 21.67 -0.78 -5.71
N LYS A 49 21.40 -1.08 -6.98
CA LYS A 49 22.23 -0.66 -8.12
C LYS A 49 22.34 0.86 -8.18
N TYR A 50 21.22 1.57 -8.15
CA TYR A 50 21.20 3.04 -8.18
C TYR A 50 21.72 3.66 -6.88
N ASN A 51 21.60 2.95 -5.76
CA ASN A 51 22.12 3.44 -4.49
C ASN A 51 23.65 3.35 -4.40
N ARG A 52 24.30 2.53 -5.24
CA ARG A 52 25.76 2.45 -5.36
C ARG A 52 26.33 3.48 -6.33
N ARG A 53 25.50 4.02 -7.24
CA ARG A 53 25.91 5.06 -8.18
C ARG A 53 25.88 6.41 -7.49
N GLN A 54 27.03 7.09 -7.44
CA GLN A 54 27.12 8.43 -6.91
C GLN A 54 26.30 9.40 -7.78
N ASN A 55 25.62 10.35 -7.15
CA ASN A 55 24.91 11.40 -7.90
C ASN A 55 25.88 12.47 -8.40
N SER A 56 25.57 13.07 -9.55
CA SER A 56 26.42 14.07 -10.22
C SER A 56 26.50 15.40 -9.46
N CYS A 57 25.46 15.78 -8.74
CA CYS A 57 25.43 16.99 -7.91
C CYS A 57 26.27 16.88 -6.63
N GLY A 58 26.74 15.69 -6.26
CA GLY A 58 27.57 15.46 -5.07
C GLY A 58 26.84 15.68 -3.74
N MET A 59 25.53 15.89 -3.75
CA MET A 59 24.72 16.20 -2.57
C MET A 59 24.15 14.94 -1.92
N THR A 60 24.08 14.93 -0.60
CA THR A 60 23.36 13.90 0.18
C THR A 60 21.84 14.05 0.03
N GLY A 61 21.07 13.01 0.36
CA GLY A 61 19.61 13.12 0.34
C GLY A 61 19.06 14.23 1.24
N GLU A 62 19.69 14.49 2.39
CA GLU A 62 19.38 15.62 3.27
C GLU A 62 19.58 16.97 2.56
N GLU A 63 20.74 17.16 1.93
CA GLU A 63 21.08 18.38 1.20
C GLU A 63 20.18 18.59 -0.02
N ILE A 64 19.84 17.52 -0.75
CA ILE A 64 18.92 17.57 -1.90
C ILE A 64 17.53 17.98 -1.47
N ALA A 65 17.00 17.35 -0.41
CA ALA A 65 15.68 17.72 0.10
C ALA A 65 15.68 19.17 0.60
N ARG A 66 16.76 19.60 1.27
CA ARG A 66 16.87 20.99 1.72
C ARG A 66 16.93 21.97 0.58
N ASN A 67 17.75 21.72 -0.42
CA ASN A 67 17.89 22.54 -1.62
C ASN A 67 16.53 22.78 -2.30
N ILE A 68 15.79 21.70 -2.61
CA ILE A 68 14.47 21.80 -3.25
C ILE A 68 13.49 22.57 -2.35
N LEU A 69 13.39 22.21 -1.08
CA LEU A 69 12.42 22.84 -0.18
C LEU A 69 12.74 24.33 0.04
N ASP A 70 14.02 24.71 0.20
CA ASP A 70 14.42 26.10 0.41
C ASP A 70 14.21 26.95 -0.84
N HIS A 71 14.53 26.41 -2.03
CA HIS A 71 14.28 27.08 -3.31
C HIS A 71 12.79 27.40 -3.53
N HIS A 72 11.91 26.58 -2.96
CA HIS A 72 10.46 26.74 -3.06
C HIS A 72 9.80 27.35 -1.81
N GLY A 73 10.56 28.02 -0.93
CA GLY A 73 10.02 28.76 0.21
C GLY A 73 9.49 27.88 1.35
N LEU A 74 9.87 26.60 1.38
CA LEU A 74 9.49 25.59 2.37
C LEU A 74 10.58 25.37 3.45
N SER A 75 11.26 26.43 3.88
CA SER A 75 12.30 26.37 4.92
C SER A 75 11.79 25.86 6.27
N HIS A 76 10.50 26.05 6.56
CA HIS A 76 9.83 25.56 7.77
C HIS A 76 9.61 24.04 7.78
N ILE A 77 9.66 23.36 6.63
CA ILE A 77 9.51 21.90 6.55
C ILE A 77 10.80 21.25 7.05
N LYS A 78 10.72 20.46 8.11
CA LYS A 78 11.92 19.80 8.68
C LYS A 78 12.37 18.64 7.79
N VAL A 79 13.67 18.46 7.63
CA VAL A 79 14.28 17.29 7.00
C VAL A 79 14.90 16.47 8.14
N SER A 80 14.54 15.20 8.31
CA SER A 80 15.13 14.35 9.36
C SER A 80 15.34 12.89 8.92
N LYS A 81 16.28 12.18 9.55
CA LYS A 81 16.37 10.73 9.38
C LYS A 81 15.09 10.07 9.90
N THR A 82 14.65 8.97 9.27
CA THR A 82 13.55 8.15 9.81
C THR A 82 13.98 7.49 11.12
N GLY A 83 13.09 7.51 12.12
CA GLY A 83 13.22 6.75 13.37
C GLY A 83 12.37 5.48 13.39
N SER A 84 11.58 5.22 12.34
CA SER A 84 10.64 4.10 12.30
C SER A 84 11.27 2.84 11.70
N ILE A 85 10.95 1.69 12.29
CA ILE A 85 11.20 0.34 11.75
C ILE A 85 10.22 0.02 10.61
N MET A 86 9.00 0.56 10.63
CA MET A 86 7.90 0.22 9.71
C MET A 86 7.89 1.01 8.39
N PHE A 87 8.44 2.24 8.35
CA PHE A 87 8.22 3.17 7.23
C PHE A 87 9.49 3.68 6.55
N GLY A 88 9.35 3.99 5.24
CA GLY A 88 10.41 4.53 4.41
C GLY A 88 10.48 6.04 4.27
N ASN A 89 11.22 6.47 3.24
CA ASN A 89 11.29 7.88 2.88
C ASN A 89 9.85 8.41 2.80
N SER A 90 9.53 9.49 3.49
CA SER A 90 8.16 9.95 3.64
C SER A 90 8.09 11.46 3.79
N TYR A 91 6.92 12.01 3.48
CA TYR A 91 6.53 13.36 3.86
C TYR A 91 5.33 13.25 4.81
N SER A 92 5.24 14.15 5.78
CA SER A 92 4.10 14.26 6.69
C SER A 92 3.54 15.67 6.68
N HIS A 93 2.27 15.78 6.30
CA HIS A 93 1.47 17.00 6.40
C HIS A 93 1.38 17.49 7.85
N TYR A 94 1.02 16.61 8.79
CA TYR A 94 0.80 16.97 10.19
C TYR A 94 2.07 17.42 10.92
N PHE A 95 3.19 16.75 10.65
CA PHE A 95 4.48 17.09 11.29
C PHE A 95 5.32 18.06 10.47
N LYS A 96 4.84 18.48 9.29
CA LYS A 96 5.57 19.34 8.34
C LYS A 96 7.03 18.91 8.18
N LYS A 97 7.20 17.63 7.80
CA LYS A 97 8.51 16.96 7.84
C LYS A 97 8.71 15.94 6.72
N VAL A 98 9.82 16.08 6.00
CA VAL A 98 10.41 15.06 5.13
C VAL A 98 11.32 14.15 5.97
N ARG A 99 11.12 12.84 5.87
CA ARG A 99 11.93 11.82 6.54
C ARG A 99 12.65 10.99 5.49
N LEU A 100 13.97 10.79 5.61
CA LEU A 100 14.71 9.87 4.74
C LEU A 100 15.31 8.69 5.53
N ARG A 101 15.40 7.53 4.89
CA ARG A 101 15.98 6.31 5.48
C ARG A 101 17.50 6.46 5.66
N ARG A 102 18.09 5.66 6.56
CA ARG A 102 19.56 5.65 6.78
C ARG A 102 20.35 5.48 5.48
N LEU A 103 19.86 4.67 4.55
CA LEU A 103 20.52 4.37 3.29
C LEU A 103 20.45 5.50 2.24
N THR A 104 19.65 6.55 2.49
CA THR A 104 19.43 7.69 1.58
C THR A 104 19.67 9.06 2.23
N TRP A 105 19.62 9.14 3.57
CA TRP A 105 19.73 10.38 4.33
C TRP A 105 21.08 11.10 4.11
N LYS A 106 22.19 10.44 4.45
CA LYS A 106 23.57 10.98 4.35
C LYS A 106 24.37 10.30 3.25
N LYS A 107 23.70 9.97 2.13
CA LYS A 107 24.34 9.28 1.01
C LYS A 107 24.22 10.10 -0.26
N THR A 108 25.32 10.22 -1.00
CA THR A 108 25.43 10.93 -2.26
C THR A 108 25.12 9.99 -3.43
N SER A 109 23.91 9.44 -3.51
CA SER A 109 23.54 8.46 -4.54
C SER A 109 22.36 8.88 -5.40
N VAL A 110 22.22 8.26 -6.58
CA VAL A 110 21.06 8.46 -7.46
C VAL A 110 19.75 8.07 -6.75
N THR A 111 19.77 7.01 -5.93
CA THR A 111 18.61 6.65 -5.10
C THR A 111 18.29 7.72 -4.05
N SER A 112 19.30 8.34 -3.46
CA SER A 112 19.09 9.43 -2.47
C SER A 112 18.48 10.66 -3.14
N LEU A 113 18.98 11.01 -4.33
CA LEU A 113 18.42 12.04 -5.20
C LEU A 113 16.94 11.78 -5.52
N ALA A 114 16.61 10.59 -6.04
CA ALA A 114 15.22 10.23 -6.36
C ALA A 114 14.28 10.33 -5.15
N MET A 115 14.68 9.75 -4.01
CA MET A 115 13.85 9.68 -2.81
C MET A 115 13.68 11.06 -2.15
N ALA A 116 14.75 11.86 -2.07
CA ALA A 116 14.70 13.20 -1.51
C ALA A 116 13.83 14.13 -2.37
N ALA A 117 14.00 14.09 -3.69
CA ALA A 117 13.21 14.90 -4.62
C ALA A 117 11.72 14.53 -4.60
N GLN A 118 11.39 13.23 -4.59
CA GLN A 118 9.98 12.76 -4.50
C GLN A 118 9.29 13.24 -3.22
N LYS A 119 9.97 13.12 -2.06
CA LYS A 119 9.34 13.48 -0.79
C LYS A 119 9.30 14.99 -0.56
N SER A 120 10.23 15.74 -1.14
CA SER A 120 10.13 17.20 -1.21
C SER A 120 8.99 17.62 -2.14
N SER A 121 8.80 16.93 -3.27
CA SER A 121 7.67 17.18 -4.18
C SER A 121 6.30 16.94 -3.52
N LEU A 122 6.18 15.95 -2.62
CA LEU A 122 4.96 15.79 -1.80
C LEU A 122 4.70 16.99 -0.89
N ALA A 123 5.75 17.64 -0.38
CA ALA A 123 5.61 18.85 0.44
C ALA A 123 5.16 20.05 -0.39
N LEU A 124 5.64 20.17 -1.64
CA LEU A 124 5.16 21.19 -2.57
C LEU A 124 3.69 20.97 -2.94
N LEU A 125 3.29 19.73 -3.29
CA LEU A 125 1.88 19.42 -3.56
C LEU A 125 0.98 19.74 -2.36
N ASP A 126 1.47 19.52 -1.14
CA ASP A 126 0.74 19.88 0.09
C ASP A 126 0.60 21.40 0.25
N GLN A 127 1.66 22.16 -0.02
CA GLN A 127 1.65 23.62 0.04
C GLN A 127 0.74 24.23 -1.03
N GLU A 128 0.75 23.66 -2.23
CA GLU A 128 -0.07 24.07 -3.37
C GLU A 128 -1.56 23.70 -3.20
N GLY A 129 -1.90 22.93 -2.16
CA GLY A 129 -3.28 22.48 -1.93
C GLY A 129 -3.77 21.50 -2.98
N ASP A 130 -2.90 20.64 -3.54
CA ASP A 130 -3.28 19.67 -4.56
C ASP A 130 -4.51 18.85 -4.08
N PRO A 131 -5.55 18.68 -4.92
CA PRO A 131 -6.78 18.02 -4.51
C PRO A 131 -6.59 16.56 -4.05
N ASP A 132 -5.68 15.81 -4.67
CA ASP A 132 -5.45 14.41 -4.31
C ASP A 132 -4.62 14.32 -3.03
N MET A 133 -3.63 15.20 -2.86
CA MET A 133 -2.88 15.33 -1.61
C MET A 133 -3.81 15.71 -0.45
N THR A 134 -4.71 16.67 -0.67
CA THR A 134 -5.70 17.09 0.33
C THR A 134 -6.63 15.94 0.73
N LYS A 135 -7.12 15.17 -0.24
CA LYS A 135 -7.94 13.96 0.02
C LYS A 135 -7.14 12.92 0.81
N ARG A 136 -5.91 12.61 0.40
CA ARG A 136 -5.01 11.68 1.08
C ARG A 136 -4.82 12.07 2.55
N VAL A 137 -4.53 13.34 2.83
CA VAL A 137 -4.28 13.85 4.19
C VAL A 137 -5.51 13.68 5.08
N LYS A 138 -6.69 14.10 4.61
CA LYS A 138 -7.96 14.01 5.36
C LYS A 138 -8.30 12.58 5.78
N LEU A 139 -7.97 11.61 4.92
CA LEU A 139 -8.34 10.22 5.11
C LEU A 139 -7.22 9.36 5.72
N THR A 140 -6.02 9.92 5.93
CA THR A 140 -4.85 9.23 6.51
C THR A 140 -5.12 8.46 7.81
N PRO A 141 -5.93 8.95 8.78
CA PRO A 141 -6.23 8.21 10.00
C PRO A 141 -6.93 6.86 9.77
N VAL A 142 -7.62 6.70 8.64
CA VAL A 142 -8.44 5.53 8.35
C VAL A 142 -7.69 4.48 7.52
N ILE A 143 -6.63 4.90 6.79
CA ILE A 143 -5.86 4.05 5.86
C ILE A 143 -5.19 2.86 6.57
N TYR A 144 -4.64 3.09 7.76
CA TYR A 144 -3.75 2.10 8.38
C TYR A 144 -4.47 0.93 9.09
N PHE A 145 -5.78 1.06 9.34
CA PHE A 145 -6.52 0.06 10.11
C PHE A 145 -7.20 -1.01 9.26
N GLY A 146 -7.43 -0.77 7.97
CA GLY A 146 -8.35 -1.58 7.17
C GLY A 146 -8.02 -3.07 7.06
N PRO A 147 -6.92 -3.44 6.38
CA PRO A 147 -6.59 -4.85 6.13
C PRO A 147 -6.16 -5.56 7.42
N LEU A 148 -5.54 -4.83 8.35
CA LEU A 148 -5.14 -5.32 9.67
C LEU A 148 -6.33 -5.59 10.59
N ALA A 149 -7.47 -4.91 10.39
CA ALA A 149 -8.65 -5.09 11.23
C ALA A 149 -9.50 -6.30 10.84
N PHE A 150 -9.50 -6.75 9.57
CA PHE A 150 -10.40 -7.80 9.11
C PHE A 150 -10.28 -9.08 9.95
N VAL A 151 -9.08 -9.67 10.02
CA VAL A 151 -8.87 -10.94 10.74
C VAL A 151 -9.16 -10.81 12.25
N PRO A 152 -8.65 -9.81 12.97
CA PRO A 152 -9.04 -9.56 14.36
C PRO A 152 -10.54 -9.41 14.56
N MET A 153 -11.25 -8.71 13.68
CA MET A 153 -12.70 -8.54 13.78
C MET A 153 -13.44 -9.87 13.63
N VAL A 154 -13.05 -10.71 12.67
CA VAL A 154 -13.61 -12.07 12.52
C VAL A 154 -13.36 -12.90 13.78
N ILE A 155 -12.14 -12.88 14.33
CA ILE A 155 -11.79 -13.62 15.55
C ILE A 155 -12.59 -13.13 16.74
N ILE A 156 -12.72 -11.81 16.93
CA ILE A 156 -13.52 -11.23 18.01
C ILE A 156 -14.97 -11.69 17.89
N GLY A 157 -15.55 -11.68 16.69
CA GLY A 157 -16.92 -12.16 16.45
C GLY A 157 -17.08 -13.63 16.83
N LEU A 158 -16.13 -14.46 16.44
CA LEU A 158 -16.12 -15.88 16.81
C LEU A 158 -16.05 -16.08 18.33
N LEU A 159 -15.20 -15.32 19.03
CA LEU A 159 -15.09 -15.41 20.49
C LEU A 159 -16.36 -14.93 21.20
N LEU A 160 -17.03 -13.91 20.68
CA LEU A 160 -18.30 -13.42 21.22
C LEU A 160 -19.42 -14.45 21.07
N ASP A 161 -19.51 -15.08 19.89
CA ASP A 161 -20.45 -16.17 19.63
C ASP A 161 -20.21 -17.36 20.57
N LEU A 162 -18.95 -17.79 20.72
CA LEU A 162 -18.60 -18.98 21.50
C LEU A 162 -18.70 -18.81 23.02
N TYR A 163 -18.26 -17.67 23.57
CA TYR A 163 -18.04 -17.54 25.02
C TYR A 163 -19.01 -16.62 25.75
N PHE A 164 -19.65 -15.68 25.04
CA PHE A 164 -20.49 -14.65 25.68
C PHE A 164 -21.95 -14.83 25.36
N PHE A 165 -22.29 -14.88 24.07
CA PHE A 165 -23.68 -14.85 23.63
C PHE A 165 -24.24 -16.21 23.26
N HIS A 166 -23.39 -17.23 23.11
CA HIS A 166 -23.78 -18.60 22.71
C HIS A 166 -24.69 -18.57 21.48
N SER A 167 -24.31 -17.77 20.49
CA SER A 167 -25.06 -17.56 19.26
C SER A 167 -24.45 -18.34 18.10
N ASP A 168 -25.30 -18.78 17.18
CA ASP A 168 -24.90 -19.50 15.95
C ASP A 168 -24.25 -18.57 14.93
N GLY A 169 -23.15 -17.90 15.28
CA GLY A 169 -22.34 -17.16 14.32
C GLY A 169 -22.77 -15.72 14.02
N LYS A 170 -23.78 -15.21 14.73
CA LYS A 170 -24.35 -13.87 14.46
C LYS A 170 -23.31 -12.77 14.61
N PHE A 171 -22.49 -12.80 15.65
CA PHE A 171 -21.46 -11.77 15.88
C PHE A 171 -20.28 -11.91 14.92
N THR A 172 -19.92 -13.14 14.57
CA THR A 172 -18.93 -13.44 13.52
C THR A 172 -19.33 -12.81 12.20
N LEU A 173 -20.58 -12.97 11.77
CA LEU A 173 -21.07 -12.37 10.53
C LEU A 173 -21.03 -10.83 10.58
N ILE A 174 -21.56 -10.24 11.65
CA ILE A 174 -21.61 -8.77 11.83
C ILE A 174 -20.19 -8.18 11.79
N LEU A 175 -19.26 -8.73 12.55
CA LEU A 175 -17.90 -8.21 12.61
C LEU A 175 -17.09 -8.52 11.35
N SER A 176 -17.41 -9.60 10.62
CA SER A 176 -16.83 -9.85 9.28
C SER A 176 -17.26 -8.79 8.27
N ILE A 177 -18.53 -8.38 8.27
CA ILE A 177 -19.03 -7.31 7.40
C ILE A 177 -18.38 -5.96 7.77
N LEU A 178 -18.26 -5.66 9.07
CA LEU A 178 -17.60 -4.44 9.54
C LEU A 178 -16.11 -4.43 9.14
N GLY A 179 -15.41 -5.56 9.31
CA GLY A 179 -14.04 -5.74 8.86
C GLY A 179 -13.91 -5.55 7.34
N LEU A 180 -14.86 -6.07 6.56
CA LEU A 180 -14.88 -5.92 5.11
C LEU A 180 -15.01 -4.45 4.70
N LEU A 181 -15.88 -3.68 5.37
CA LEU A 181 -16.03 -2.25 5.13
C LEU A 181 -14.71 -1.49 5.34
N PHE A 182 -14.00 -1.80 6.42
CA PHE A 182 -12.68 -1.23 6.69
C PHE A 182 -11.64 -1.62 5.64
N TYR A 183 -11.69 -2.87 5.15
CA TYR A 183 -10.81 -3.30 4.06
C TYR A 183 -11.12 -2.54 2.76
N VAL A 184 -12.38 -2.46 2.33
CA VAL A 184 -12.79 -1.68 1.14
C VAL A 184 -12.31 -0.23 1.25
N LEU A 185 -12.47 0.38 2.42
CA LEU A 185 -12.01 1.75 2.64
C LEU A 185 -10.49 1.87 2.49
N SER A 186 -9.71 0.94 3.06
CA SER A 186 -8.25 0.91 2.84
C SER A 186 -7.88 0.72 1.36
N PHE A 187 -8.61 -0.11 0.61
CA PHE A 187 -8.35 -0.30 -0.82
C PHE A 187 -8.56 0.99 -1.62
N VAL A 188 -9.68 1.70 -1.38
CA VAL A 188 -9.94 3.01 -1.98
C VAL A 188 -8.83 4.00 -1.65
N MET A 189 -8.34 3.96 -0.42
CA MET A 189 -7.24 4.83 0.03
C MET A 189 -5.92 4.54 -0.68
N SER A 190 -5.62 3.28 -1.00
CA SER A 190 -4.44 2.93 -1.79
C SER A 190 -4.46 3.59 -3.18
N ILE A 191 -5.63 3.68 -3.83
CA ILE A 191 -5.77 4.39 -5.12
C ILE A 191 -5.37 5.87 -4.98
N LEU A 192 -5.85 6.54 -3.92
CA LEU A 192 -5.55 7.96 -3.69
C LEU A 192 -4.07 8.20 -3.39
N VAL A 193 -3.43 7.27 -2.66
CA VAL A 193 -2.00 7.31 -2.39
C VAL A 193 -1.20 7.16 -3.68
N LEU A 194 -1.55 6.19 -4.54
CA LEU A 194 -0.87 5.98 -5.82
C LEU A 194 -0.93 7.24 -6.70
N ASN A 195 -2.11 7.85 -6.84
CA ASN A 195 -2.29 9.07 -7.63
C ASN A 195 -1.37 10.20 -7.15
N THR A 196 -1.30 10.39 -5.82
CA THR A 196 -0.47 11.43 -5.21
C THR A 196 1.02 11.14 -5.37
N GLU A 197 1.44 9.88 -5.20
CA GLU A 197 2.85 9.48 -5.36
C GLU A 197 3.31 9.61 -6.82
N VAL A 198 2.49 9.24 -7.80
CA VAL A 198 2.81 9.41 -9.24
C VAL A 198 2.96 10.89 -9.61
N LYS A 199 2.06 11.76 -9.11
CA LYS A 199 2.19 13.21 -9.30
C LYS A 199 3.49 13.74 -8.70
N ALA A 200 3.83 13.33 -7.47
CA ALA A 200 5.07 13.73 -6.81
C ALA A 200 6.33 13.22 -7.53
N GLN A 201 6.30 12.02 -8.11
CA GLN A 201 7.40 11.49 -8.92
C GLN A 201 7.61 12.29 -10.21
N LYS A 202 6.52 12.65 -10.90
CA LYS A 202 6.59 13.51 -12.09
C LYS A 202 7.19 14.87 -11.73
N ARG A 203 6.67 15.51 -10.68
CA ARG A 203 7.17 16.78 -10.15
C ARG A 203 8.64 16.69 -9.73
N ALA A 204 9.05 15.58 -9.13
CA ALA A 204 10.44 15.37 -8.74
C ALA A 204 11.38 15.36 -9.94
N LEU A 205 11.01 14.72 -11.06
CA LEU A 205 11.80 14.75 -12.30
C LEU A 205 11.92 16.16 -12.87
N GLU A 206 10.84 16.94 -12.82
CA GLU A 206 10.81 18.34 -13.26
C GLU A 206 11.72 19.22 -12.39
N LEU A 207 11.63 19.08 -11.06
CA LEU A 207 12.45 19.84 -10.11
C LEU A 207 13.92 19.48 -10.21
N MET A 208 14.26 18.18 -10.28
CA MET A 208 15.66 17.75 -10.45
C MET A 208 16.29 18.34 -11.72
N LYS A 209 15.50 18.53 -12.78
CA LYS A 209 15.96 19.18 -14.01
C LYS A 209 16.06 20.70 -13.85
N ALA A 210 15.05 21.34 -13.27
CA ALA A 210 14.99 22.79 -13.10
C ALA A 210 16.09 23.31 -12.16
N ASP A 211 16.34 22.59 -11.06
CA ASP A 211 17.35 22.91 -10.05
C ASP A 211 18.76 22.41 -10.43
N GLN A 212 18.93 21.83 -11.63
CA GLN A 212 20.20 21.28 -12.13
C GLN A 212 20.82 20.22 -11.19
N LEU A 213 19.99 19.43 -10.51
CA LEU A 213 20.40 18.42 -9.54
C LEU A 213 20.74 17.06 -10.17
N ALA A 214 20.36 16.86 -11.44
CA ALA A 214 20.48 15.58 -12.12
C ALA A 214 20.86 15.74 -13.59
N THR A 215 21.70 14.83 -14.08
CA THR A 215 21.95 14.62 -15.51
C THR A 215 20.77 13.91 -16.19
N ASP A 216 20.68 13.97 -17.51
CA ASP A 216 19.67 13.23 -18.29
C ASP A 216 19.73 11.70 -18.04
N GLU A 217 20.92 11.16 -17.79
CA GLU A 217 21.09 9.75 -17.46
C GLU A 217 20.48 9.41 -16.10
N GLU A 218 20.71 10.25 -15.10
CA GLU A 218 20.15 10.08 -13.75
C GLU A 218 18.64 10.28 -13.72
N LEU A 219 18.11 11.23 -14.49
CA LEU A 219 16.66 11.40 -14.66
C LEU A 219 16.01 10.12 -15.21
N LYS A 220 16.63 9.49 -16.22
CA LYS A 220 16.16 8.20 -16.75
C LYS A 220 16.24 7.08 -15.70
N MET A 221 17.25 7.07 -14.83
CA MET A 221 17.34 6.08 -13.74
C MET A 221 16.27 6.31 -12.67
N CYS A 222 16.06 7.56 -12.26
CA CYS A 222 15.02 7.93 -11.31
C CYS A 222 13.63 7.56 -11.86
N GLN A 223 13.36 7.85 -13.13
CA GLN A 223 12.11 7.49 -13.80
C GLN A 223 11.90 5.96 -13.83
N LYS A 224 12.95 5.18 -14.14
CA LYS A 224 12.89 3.70 -14.08
C LYS A 224 12.58 3.22 -12.67
N LEU A 225 13.24 3.78 -11.65
CA LEU A 225 13.01 3.43 -10.26
C LEU A 225 11.57 3.75 -9.83
N PHE A 226 11.06 4.95 -10.15
CA PHE A 226 9.69 5.35 -9.89
C PHE A 226 8.66 4.46 -10.59
N LYS A 227 8.91 4.09 -11.86
CA LYS A 227 8.05 3.14 -12.58
C LYS A 227 7.98 1.79 -11.87
N LEU A 228 9.10 1.28 -11.35
CA LEU A 228 9.10 0.01 -10.60
C LEU A 228 8.30 0.09 -9.30
N TYR A 229 8.45 1.19 -8.54
CA TYR A 229 7.62 1.42 -7.36
C TYR A 229 6.12 1.45 -7.71
N ASN A 230 5.75 2.06 -8.83
CA ASN A 230 4.34 2.12 -9.25
C ASN A 230 3.82 0.74 -9.68
N ILE A 231 4.64 -0.07 -10.36
CA ILE A 231 4.26 -1.45 -10.74
C ILE A 231 4.05 -2.31 -9.49
N GLU A 232 4.95 -2.23 -8.51
CA GLU A 232 4.81 -2.93 -7.22
C GLU A 232 3.50 -2.52 -6.54
N TYR A 233 3.26 -1.22 -6.43
CA TYR A 233 2.06 -0.69 -5.80
C TYR A 233 0.76 -1.13 -6.50
N ILE A 234 0.72 -1.07 -7.83
CA ILE A 234 -0.44 -1.53 -8.61
C ILE A 234 -0.67 -3.03 -8.40
N ASN A 235 0.40 -3.83 -8.34
CA ASN A 235 0.26 -5.25 -8.12
C ASN A 235 -0.28 -5.57 -6.71
N ASP A 236 0.20 -4.87 -5.69
CA ASP A 236 -0.34 -4.99 -4.32
C ASP A 236 -1.83 -4.64 -4.28
N MET A 237 -2.27 -3.64 -5.04
CA MET A 237 -3.69 -3.31 -5.19
C MET A 237 -4.49 -4.43 -5.89
N ILE A 238 -3.93 -5.07 -6.92
CA ILE A 238 -4.58 -6.21 -7.59
C ILE A 238 -4.78 -7.36 -6.60
N ILE A 239 -3.76 -7.69 -5.81
CA ILE A 239 -3.86 -8.71 -4.77
C ILE A 239 -4.94 -8.34 -3.75
N ALA A 240 -4.92 -7.10 -3.24
CA ALA A 240 -5.93 -6.62 -2.29
C ALA A 240 -7.36 -6.70 -2.84
N LEU A 241 -7.56 -6.41 -4.14
CA LEU A 241 -8.86 -6.54 -4.79
C LEU A 241 -9.31 -8.01 -4.88
N LEU A 242 -8.41 -8.93 -5.25
CA LEU A 242 -8.71 -10.36 -5.28
C LEU A 242 -9.02 -10.90 -3.88
N GLU A 243 -8.29 -10.44 -2.86
CA GLU A 243 -8.57 -10.77 -1.47
C GLU A 243 -9.94 -10.25 -1.02
N LEU A 244 -10.32 -9.03 -1.40
CA LEU A 244 -11.67 -8.49 -1.13
C LEU A 244 -12.76 -9.38 -1.74
N ILE A 245 -12.60 -9.78 -3.00
CA ILE A 245 -13.53 -10.71 -3.67
C ILE A 245 -13.59 -12.03 -2.90
N TYR A 246 -12.43 -12.58 -2.51
CA TYR A 246 -12.37 -13.81 -1.72
C TYR A 246 -13.10 -13.68 -0.37
N ARG A 247 -12.91 -12.57 0.36
CA ARG A 247 -13.61 -12.32 1.64
C ARG A 247 -15.13 -12.20 1.46
N VAL A 248 -15.59 -11.58 0.38
CA VAL A 248 -17.02 -11.54 0.05
C VAL A 248 -17.58 -12.94 -0.18
N LEU A 249 -16.88 -13.78 -0.96
CA LEU A 249 -17.29 -15.17 -1.18
C LEU A 249 -17.32 -15.98 0.12
N GLN A 250 -16.35 -15.78 1.02
CA GLN A 250 -16.34 -16.41 2.34
C GLN A 250 -17.55 -16.02 3.18
N ILE A 251 -17.92 -14.73 3.20
CA ILE A 251 -19.09 -14.25 3.95
C ILE A 251 -20.39 -14.83 3.38
N ILE A 252 -20.53 -14.91 2.05
CA ILE A 252 -21.70 -15.52 1.41
C ILE A 252 -21.79 -17.02 1.74
N SER A 253 -20.67 -17.74 1.65
CA SER A 253 -20.58 -19.16 2.00
C SER A 253 -21.00 -19.40 3.46
N TYR A 254 -20.50 -18.58 4.38
CA TYR A 254 -20.85 -18.65 5.80
C TYR A 254 -22.34 -18.38 6.07
N ALA A 255 -22.95 -17.43 5.35
CA ALA A 255 -24.37 -17.14 5.47
C ALA A 255 -25.23 -18.31 4.97
N GLN A 256 -24.82 -19.00 3.89
CA GLN A 256 -25.53 -20.18 3.37
C GLN A 256 -25.49 -21.34 4.36
N SER A 257 -24.31 -21.67 4.91
CA SER A 257 -24.17 -22.76 5.89
C SER A 257 -24.93 -22.51 7.19
N SER A 258 -25.01 -21.26 7.64
CA SER A 258 -25.79 -20.88 8.83
C SER A 258 -27.30 -21.03 8.60
N SER A 259 -27.78 -20.72 7.39
CA SER A 259 -29.19 -20.86 7.02
C SER A 259 -29.66 -22.32 6.91
N SER A 260 -28.78 -23.23 6.46
CA SER A 260 -29.07 -24.66 6.33
C SER A 260 -29.04 -25.39 7.67
N SER A 261 -28.30 -24.88 8.67
CA SER A 261 -28.30 -25.40 10.03
C SER A 261 -29.55 -25.00 10.83
N SER A 262 -30.18 -23.87 10.52
CA SER A 262 -31.38 -23.40 11.23
C SER A 262 -32.69 -24.02 10.72
N SER A 263 -32.65 -24.79 9.62
CA SER A 263 -33.81 -25.48 9.03
C SER A 263 -33.89 -26.97 9.34
N LYS A 264 -32.94 -27.50 10.12
CA LYS A 264 -32.96 -28.85 10.72
C LYS A 264 -33.30 -28.76 12.20
#